data_AF-A0A7L3FGR5-F1
#
_entry.id   AF-A0A7L3FGR5-F1
#
_cell.length_a   1.000
_cell.length_b   1.000
_cell.length_c   1.000
_cell.angle_alpha   90.00
_cell.angle_beta   90.00
_cell.angle_gamma   90.00
#
_symmetry.space_group_name_H-M   'P 1'
#
loop_
_entity.id
_entity.type
_entity.pdbx_description
1 polymer ?
#
loop_
_entity_poly.entity_id
_entity_poly.type
_entity_poly.pdbx_seq_one_letter_code
_entity_poly.pdbx_strand_id
1 'polypeptide(L)' 'RLTKHTKFVRDMIREVCGFAPYERRAMELLKVSKDKRALKFIKKRVGTHIRAKRKREELSNVLAAMRKAAAKKD' A
#
# COMPACT_ATOMS: atom_id res chain seq x y z
N ARG A 1 10.90 13.51 -8.09
CA ARG A 1 10.64 14.17 -6.80
C ARG A 1 9.24 14.78 -6.88
N LEU A 2 8.32 14.44 -5.97
CA LEU A 2 6.95 14.94 -6.00
C LEU A 2 6.89 16.35 -5.38
N THR A 3 6.15 17.30 -5.97
CA THR A 3 5.97 18.64 -5.38
C THR A 3 5.06 18.56 -4.15
N LYS A 4 5.15 19.53 -3.23
CA LYS A 4 4.31 19.55 -2.01
C LYS A 4 2.81 19.49 -2.36
N HIS A 5 2.42 20.26 -3.38
CA HIS A 5 1.05 20.28 -3.89
C HIS A 5 0.58 18.91 -4.42
N THR A 6 1.39 18.26 -5.27
CA THR A 6 1.01 16.96 -5.85
C THR A 6 0.98 15.83 -4.82
N LYS A 7 1.77 15.91 -3.74
CA LYS A 7 1.66 14.99 -2.61
C LYS A 7 0.33 15.18 -1.87
N PHE A 8 0.02 16.42 -1.48
CA PHE A 8 -1.22 16.77 -0.78
C PHE A 8 -2.47 16.28 -1.53
N VAL A 9 -2.54 16.55 -2.84
CA VAL A 9 -3.66 16.11 -3.68
C VAL A 9 -3.78 14.57 -3.72
N ARG A 10 -2.66 13.86 -3.83
CA ARG A 10 -2.68 12.37 -3.87
C ARG A 10 -3.07 11.75 -2.54
N ASP A 11 -2.62 12.33 -1.42
CA ASP A 11 -2.97 11.86 -0.08
C ASP A 11 -4.49 12.05 0.16
N MET A 12 -5.05 13.19 -0.22
CA MET A 12 -6.50 13.47 -0.16
C MET A 12 -7.32 12.50 -1.04
N ILE A 13 -6.90 12.24 -2.28
CA ILE A 13 -7.60 11.28 -3.16
C ILE A 13 -7.57 9.87 -2.55
N ARG A 14 -6.45 9.46 -1.95
CA ARG A 14 -6.29 8.14 -1.35
C ARG A 14 -7.20 7.96 -0.13
N GLU A 15 -7.42 9.00 0.65
CA GLU A 15 -8.35 9.00 1.78
C GLU A 15 -9.80 8.81 1.33
N VAL A 16 -10.23 9.55 0.30
CA VAL A 16 -11.61 9.49 -0.22
C VAL A 16 -11.91 8.20 -0.97
N CYS A 17 -11.03 7.81 -1.91
CA CYS A 17 -11.27 6.65 -2.78
C CYS A 17 -10.86 5.30 -2.15
N GLY A 18 -10.00 5.31 -1.13
CA GLY A 18 -9.52 4.11 -0.46
C GLY A 18 -8.65 3.19 -1.31
N PHE A 19 -8.81 1.87 -1.11
CA PHE A 19 -8.00 0.82 -1.74
C PHE A 19 -8.81 -0.05 -2.70
N ALA A 20 -8.23 -0.30 -3.87
CA ALA A 20 -8.81 -1.22 -4.84
C ALA A 20 -8.85 -2.67 -4.30
N PRO A 21 -9.74 -3.55 -4.81
CA PRO A 21 -9.87 -4.91 -4.31
C PRO A 21 -8.56 -5.72 -4.30
N TYR A 22 -7.70 -5.53 -5.31
CA TYR A 22 -6.40 -6.19 -5.36
C TYR A 22 -5.41 -5.63 -4.33
N GLU A 23 -5.50 -4.34 -4.00
CA GLU A 23 -4.67 -3.73 -2.96
C GLU A 23 -5.09 -4.23 -1.58
N ARG A 24 -6.40 -4.37 -1.33
CA ARG A 24 -6.94 -4.97 -0.09
C ARG A 24 -6.42 -6.39 0.14
N ARG A 25 -6.51 -7.25 -0.88
CA ARG A 25 -5.97 -8.62 -0.80
C ARG A 25 -4.45 -8.65 -0.60
N ALA A 26 -3.72 -7.72 -1.20
CA ALA A 26 -2.29 -7.61 -0.98
C ALA A 26 -1.96 -7.17 0.46
N MET A 27 -2.72 -6.23 1.02
CA MET A 27 -2.58 -5.83 2.43
C MET A 27 -2.86 -6.99 3.39
N GLU A 28 -3.88 -7.80 3.14
CA GLU A 28 -4.16 -9.01 3.95
C GLU A 28 -2.98 -9.99 3.96
N LEU A 29 -2.38 -10.24 2.79
CA LEU A 29 -1.19 -11.08 2.70
C LEU A 29 0.01 -10.50 3.47
N LEU A 30 0.18 -9.18 3.44
CA LEU A 30 1.23 -8.47 4.18
C LEU A 30 0.98 -8.47 5.70
N LYS A 31 -0.27 -8.45 6.15
CA LYS A 31 -0.61 -8.56 7.59
C LYS A 31 -0.18 -9.90 8.20
N VAL A 32 -0.23 -10.98 7.42
CA VAL A 32 0.20 -12.34 7.83
C VAL A 32 1.67 -12.61 7.46
N SER A 33 2.46 -11.57 7.16
CA SER A 33 3.89 -11.68 6.83
C SER A 33 4.21 -12.58 5.62
N LYS A 34 3.27 -12.74 4.67
CA LYS A 34 3.44 -13.57 3.45
C LYS A 34 4.00 -12.75 2.29
N ASP A 35 5.13 -12.07 2.49
CA ASP A 35 5.70 -11.08 1.55
C ASP A 35 5.98 -11.62 0.14
N LYS A 36 6.54 -12.84 0.05
CA LYS A 36 6.83 -13.48 -1.25
C LYS A 36 5.55 -13.76 -2.04
N ARG A 37 4.46 -14.12 -1.34
CA ARG A 37 3.14 -14.37 -1.94
C ARG A 37 2.47 -13.06 -2.35
N ALA A 38 2.56 -12.02 -1.50
CA ALA A 38 2.09 -10.67 -1.83
C ALA A 38 2.80 -10.13 -3.10
N LEU A 39 4.12 -10.28 -3.19
CA LEU A 39 4.89 -9.84 -4.35
C LEU A 39 4.48 -10.58 -5.63
N LYS A 40 4.33 -11.91 -5.58
CA LYS A 40 3.85 -12.70 -6.73
C LYS A 40 2.43 -12.28 -7.14
N PHE A 41 1.55 -12.03 -6.18
CA PHE A 41 0.18 -11.59 -6.46
C PHE A 41 0.14 -10.22 -7.13
N ILE A 42 0.88 -9.24 -6.60
CA ILE A 42 0.97 -7.90 -7.17
C ILE A 42 1.62 -7.96 -8.57
N LYS A 43 2.69 -8.74 -8.75
CA LYS A 43 3.33 -8.92 -10.07
C LYS A 43 2.34 -9.46 -11.10
N LYS A 44 1.47 -10.41 -10.73
CA LYS A 44 0.41 -10.92 -11.64
C LYS A 44 -0.60 -9.83 -12.05
N ARG A 45 -0.78 -8.77 -11.25
CA ARG A 45 -1.70 -7.66 -11.54
C ARG A 45 -1.04 -6.50 -12.29
N VAL A 46 0.21 -6.17 -11.96
CA VAL A 46 0.92 -4.98 -12.46
C VAL A 46 1.93 -5.33 -13.58
N GLY A 47 2.23 -6.62 -13.76
CA GLY A 47 3.09 -7.17 -14.82
C GLY A 47 4.58 -7.20 -14.45
N THR A 48 5.17 -6.04 -14.12
CA THR A 48 6.63 -5.94 -13.95
C THR A 48 7.08 -6.05 -12.50
N HIS A 49 8.28 -6.59 -12.28
CA HIS A 49 8.83 -6.82 -10.94
C HIS A 49 9.14 -5.52 -10.19
N ILE A 50 9.67 -4.50 -10.89
CA ILE A 50 10.00 -3.20 -10.31
C ILE A 50 8.74 -2.50 -9.80
N ARG A 51 7.65 -2.49 -10.60
CA ARG A 51 6.38 -1.90 -10.17
C ARG A 51 5.76 -2.69 -9.01
N ALA A 52 5.87 -4.01 -9.03
CA ALA A 52 5.37 -4.84 -7.93
C ALA A 52 6.11 -4.57 -6.61
N LYS A 53 7.44 -4.39 -6.65
CA LYS A 53 8.23 -4.00 -5.47
C LYS A 53 7.78 -2.64 -4.91
N ARG A 54 7.67 -1.63 -5.77
CA ARG A 54 7.19 -0.29 -5.38
C ARG A 54 5.80 -0.34 -4.75
N LYS A 55 4.88 -1.12 -5.34
CA LYS A 55 3.51 -1.25 -4.85
C LYS A 55 3.43 -2.00 -3.51
N ARG A 56 4.28 -3.01 -3.32
CA ARG A 56 4.40 -3.71 -2.03
C ARG A 56 4.91 -2.77 -0.94
N GLU A 57 5.93 -1.97 -1.23
CA GLU A 57 6.48 -0.98 -0.29
C GLU A 57 5.44 0.08 0.09
N GLU A 58 4.68 0.59 -0.89
CA GLU A 58 3.57 1.52 -0.65
C GLU A 58 2.56 0.93 0.35
N LEU A 59 2.08 -0.30 0.11
CA LEU A 59 1.11 -0.96 0.98
C LEU A 59 1.69 -1.29 2.37
N SER A 60 2.99 -1.62 2.45
CA SER A 60 3.67 -1.84 3.73
C SER A 60 3.72 -0.56 4.56
N ASN A 61 4.00 0.58 3.92
CA ASN A 61 4.03 1.88 4.60
C ASN A 61 2.64 2.29 5.09
N VAL A 62 1.59 2.01 4.31
CA VAL A 62 0.19 2.21 4.76
C VAL A 62 -0.08 1.38 6.02
N LEU A 63 0.26 0.09 6.03
CA LEU A 63 0.02 -0.77 7.19
C LEU A 63 0.79 -0.27 8.43
N ALA A 64 2.01 0.20 8.27
CA ALA A 64 2.78 0.81 9.35
C ALA A 64 2.10 2.09 9.89
N ALA A 65 1.59 2.95 9.00
CA ALA A 65 0.86 4.15 9.40
C ALA A 65 -0.45 3.82 10.14
N MET A 66 -1.20 2.82 9.66
CA MET A 66 -2.43 2.36 10.33
C MET A 66 -2.15 1.82 11.73
N ARG A 67 -1.07 1.05 11.91
CA ARG A 67 -0.65 0.55 13.24
C ARG A 67 -0.29 1.69 14.20
N LYS A 68 0.45 2.70 13.71
CA LYS A 68 0.80 3.89 14.51
C LYS A 68 -0.43 4.72 14.89
N ALA A 69 -1.38 4.88 13.97
CA ALA A 69 -2.61 5.61 14.22
C ALA A 69 -3.51 4.89 15.25
N ALA A 70 -3.57 3.56 15.20
CA ALA A 70 -4.28 2.76 16.19
C ALA A 70 -3.65 2.92 17.59
N ALA A 71 -2.32 2.80 17.70
CA ALA A 71 -1.60 2.92 18.98
C ALA A 71 -1.65 4.32 19.61
N LYS A 72 -2.03 5.37 18.86
CA LYS A 72 -2.21 6.75 19.38
C LYS A 72 -3.63 7.00 19.90
N LYS A 73 -4.58 6.11 19.57
CA LYS A 73 -5.98 6.22 20.00
C LYS A 73 -6.21 5.61 21.38
N ASP A 74 -5.27 4.80 21.86
CA ASP A 74 -5.16 4.33 23.24
C ASP A 74 -4.38 5.36 24.08
#